data_AF-A0A1Q3TSR5-F1
#
_entry.id   AF-A0A1Q3TSR5-F1
#
_cell.length_a   1.000
_cell.length_b   1.000
_cell.length_c   1.000
_cell.angle_alpha   90.00
_cell.angle_beta   90.00
_cell.angle_gamma   90.00
#
_symmetry.space_group_name_H-M   'P 1'
#
loop_
_entity.id
_entity.type
_entity.pdbx_description
1 polymer ?
#
loop_
_entity_poly.entity_id
_entity_poly.type
_entity_poly.pdbx_seq_one_letter_code
_entity_poly.pdbx_strand_id
1 'polypeptide(L)'
;MTTSTEFEGFGEPTFTGIPNKFLDFLMQDLSESELKVMLYIFRHTYGYTTQYGDRKAADAISYSQFMEGIKRFDGSQVDRGAGVSERSLATALKSLVQRGFIFKHLMNKANGAKDTSIYELNIKGYPLIHTPTANFADGGTANFADTPTAKYTDTKEKQNKKVNTSRQNKNKNAGAVDWAKRNDKWGED
;
A
#
# COMPACT_ATOMS: atom_id res chain seq x y z
N MET A 1 -20.21 -34.44 1.54
CA MET A 1 -20.34 -33.20 2.32
C MET A 1 -20.63 -32.08 1.34
N THR A 2 -21.86 -31.56 1.33
CA THR A 2 -22.30 -30.46 0.47
C THR A 2 -21.73 -29.16 1.04
N THR A 3 -20.67 -28.63 0.45
CA THR A 3 -20.24 -27.26 0.71
C THR A 3 -21.32 -26.33 0.16
N SER A 4 -22.05 -25.65 1.05
CA SER A 4 -22.87 -24.51 0.67
C SER A 4 -21.98 -23.54 -0.10
N THR A 5 -22.30 -23.32 -1.37
CA THR A 5 -21.61 -22.37 -2.26
C THR A 5 -22.30 -21.02 -2.26
N GLU A 6 -23.27 -20.84 -1.35
CA GLU A 6 -24.06 -19.63 -1.29
C GLU A 6 -23.26 -18.48 -0.70
N PHE A 7 -23.46 -17.31 -1.29
CA PHE A 7 -22.83 -16.08 -0.83
C PHE A 7 -23.46 -15.65 0.50
N GLU A 8 -22.68 -15.72 1.58
CA GLU A 8 -23.14 -15.42 2.96
C GLU A 8 -23.30 -13.92 3.25
N GLY A 9 -22.96 -13.05 2.29
CA GLY A 9 -22.87 -11.59 2.47
C GLY A 9 -21.44 -11.09 2.66
N PHE A 10 -21.25 -9.77 2.68
CA PHE A 10 -19.93 -9.15 2.79
C PHE A 10 -19.42 -8.98 4.23
N GLY A 11 -20.27 -9.23 5.24
CA GLY A 11 -19.96 -8.96 6.65
C GLY A 11 -19.82 -7.47 6.96
N GLU A 12 -19.11 -7.15 8.04
CA GLU A 12 -18.83 -5.77 8.42
C GLU A 12 -18.03 -5.02 7.34
N PRO A 13 -18.30 -3.71 7.12
CA PRO A 13 -17.66 -2.97 6.05
C PRO A 13 -16.15 -2.87 6.23
N THR A 14 -15.40 -3.49 5.31
CA THR A 14 -13.95 -3.32 5.19
C THR A 14 -13.60 -2.91 3.77
N PHE A 15 -12.67 -1.96 3.63
CA PHE A 15 -12.43 -1.30 2.35
C PHE A 15 -10.98 -1.37 1.93
N THR A 16 -10.78 -1.60 0.63
CA THR A 16 -9.52 -1.41 -0.08
C THR A 16 -9.62 -0.11 -0.85
N GLY A 17 -8.68 0.81 -0.63
CA GLY A 17 -8.62 2.05 -1.40
C GLY A 17 -8.25 1.76 -2.85
N ILE A 18 -8.99 2.32 -3.81
CA ILE A 18 -8.68 2.28 -5.23
C ILE A 18 -8.60 3.73 -5.72
N PRO A 19 -7.52 4.15 -6.42
CA PRO A 19 -7.44 5.51 -6.94
C PRO A 19 -8.59 5.82 -7.92
N ASN A 20 -9.27 6.95 -7.74
CA ASN A 20 -10.33 7.37 -8.68
C ASN A 20 -9.82 7.44 -10.12
N LYS A 21 -8.59 7.96 -10.33
CA LYS A 21 -7.96 7.97 -11.66
C LYS A 21 -7.91 6.60 -12.33
N PHE A 22 -7.72 5.52 -11.53
CA PHE A 22 -7.76 4.17 -12.06
C PHE A 22 -9.17 3.79 -12.50
N LEU A 23 -10.18 4.03 -11.65
CA LEU A 23 -11.58 3.71 -11.95
C LEU A 23 -12.12 4.53 -13.14
N ASP A 24 -11.81 5.83 -13.18
CA ASP A 24 -12.39 6.76 -14.13
C ASP A 24 -11.77 6.65 -15.53
N PHE A 25 -10.46 6.37 -15.61
CA PHE A 25 -9.72 6.49 -16.88
C PHE A 25 -8.95 5.24 -17.30
N LEU A 26 -8.45 4.45 -16.34
CA LEU A 26 -7.54 3.34 -16.68
C LEU A 26 -8.31 2.03 -16.85
N MET A 27 -9.27 1.73 -15.98
CA MET A 27 -9.87 0.40 -15.87
C MET A 27 -10.52 -0.10 -17.17
N GLN A 28 -11.07 0.82 -17.98
CA GLN A 28 -11.71 0.52 -19.25
C GLN A 28 -10.73 -0.02 -20.32
N ASP A 29 -9.44 0.30 -20.20
CA ASP A 29 -8.40 -0.08 -21.15
C ASP A 29 -7.63 -1.34 -20.70
N LEU A 30 -8.04 -1.97 -19.60
CA LEU A 30 -7.44 -3.21 -19.11
C LEU A 30 -8.24 -4.41 -19.63
N SER A 31 -7.53 -5.46 -20.02
CA SER A 31 -8.12 -6.79 -20.13
C SER A 31 -8.63 -7.25 -18.76
N GLU A 32 -9.58 -8.18 -18.74
CA GLU A 32 -10.11 -8.74 -17.48
C GLU A 32 -9.02 -9.32 -16.58
N SER A 33 -7.98 -9.93 -17.18
CA SER A 33 -6.86 -10.48 -16.44
C SER A 33 -5.99 -9.39 -15.81
N GLU A 34 -5.69 -8.31 -16.55
CA GLU A 34 -4.98 -7.15 -15.99
C GLU A 34 -5.78 -6.50 -14.88
N LEU A 35 -7.10 -6.32 -15.06
CA LEU A 35 -7.97 -5.72 -14.07
C LEU A 35 -7.95 -6.53 -12.76
N LYS A 36 -8.16 -7.85 -12.84
CA LYS A 36 -8.12 -8.74 -11.67
C LYS A 36 -6.77 -8.70 -10.95
N VAL A 37 -5.68 -8.76 -11.71
CA VAL A 37 -4.31 -8.71 -11.15
C VAL A 37 -4.04 -7.35 -10.50
N MET A 38 -4.44 -6.24 -11.12
CA MET A 38 -4.25 -4.89 -10.57
C MET A 38 -5.07 -4.70 -9.29
N LEU A 39 -6.32 -5.17 -9.26
CA LEU A 39 -7.17 -5.14 -8.06
C LEU A 39 -6.57 -5.99 -6.93
N TYR A 40 -5.97 -7.14 -7.25
CA TYR A 40 -5.26 -7.96 -6.27
C TYR A 40 -4.04 -7.21 -5.70
N ILE A 41 -3.28 -6.51 -6.53
CA ILE A 41 -2.16 -5.66 -6.06
C ILE A 41 -2.68 -4.52 -5.18
N PHE A 42 -3.77 -3.84 -5.53
CA PHE A 42 -4.39 -2.82 -4.66
C PHE A 42 -4.82 -3.40 -3.32
N ARG A 43 -5.38 -4.62 -3.30
CA ARG A 43 -5.73 -5.30 -2.05
C ARG A 43 -4.51 -5.52 -1.16
N HIS A 44 -3.40 -5.99 -1.70
CA HIS A 44 -2.17 -6.26 -0.93
C HIS A 44 -1.35 -5.01 -0.58
N THR A 45 -1.62 -3.90 -1.25
CA THR A 45 -1.02 -2.59 -0.97
C THR A 45 -1.97 -1.71 -0.16
N TYR A 46 -2.87 -0.99 -0.82
CA TYR A 46 -3.83 -0.09 -0.19
C TYR A 46 -4.87 -0.76 0.69
N GLY A 47 -5.04 -2.08 0.65
CA GLY A 47 -5.85 -2.82 1.63
C GLY A 47 -5.18 -2.97 3.00
N TYR A 48 -3.89 -2.67 3.13
CA TYR A 48 -3.11 -2.85 4.36
C TYR A 48 -2.42 -1.54 4.78
N THR A 49 -2.16 -1.42 6.07
CA THR A 49 -1.46 -0.29 6.68
C THR A 49 -0.07 -0.70 7.15
N THR A 50 0.83 0.28 7.16
CA THR A 50 2.15 0.20 7.77
C THR A 50 2.04 0.31 9.30
N GLN A 51 3.13 0.06 10.02
CA GLN A 51 3.16 0.28 11.48
C GLN A 51 2.90 1.74 11.91
N TYR A 52 2.96 2.69 10.98
CA TYR A 52 2.72 4.11 11.22
C TYR A 52 1.29 4.56 10.91
N GLY A 53 0.43 3.64 10.43
CA GLY A 53 -0.97 3.92 10.08
C GLY A 53 -1.19 4.33 8.62
N ASP A 54 -0.13 4.59 7.86
CA ASP A 54 -0.22 4.91 6.43
C ASP A 54 -0.49 3.66 5.59
N ARG A 55 -1.15 3.80 4.43
CA ARG A 55 -1.36 2.69 3.48
C ARG A 55 -0.04 2.29 2.80
N LYS A 56 0.14 1.00 2.53
CA LYS A 56 1.32 0.51 1.80
C LYS A 56 1.25 0.95 0.33
N ALA A 57 2.39 1.38 -0.22
CA ALA A 57 2.54 1.65 -1.66
C ALA A 57 3.14 0.46 -2.43
N ALA A 58 3.69 -0.53 -1.72
CA ALA A 58 4.29 -1.72 -2.30
C ALA A 58 4.09 -2.93 -1.39
N ASP A 59 4.06 -4.13 -1.98
CA ASP A 59 4.04 -5.38 -1.22
C ASP A 59 4.80 -6.51 -1.92
N ALA A 60 5.33 -7.43 -1.12
CA ALA A 60 5.93 -8.66 -1.59
C ALA A 60 4.83 -9.70 -1.84
N ILE A 61 4.61 -10.05 -3.12
CA ILE A 61 3.57 -11.00 -3.52
C ILE A 61 4.25 -12.12 -4.31
N SER A 62 4.07 -13.37 -3.88
CA SER A 62 4.58 -14.53 -4.61
C SER A 62 3.69 -14.87 -5.80
N TYR A 63 4.25 -15.59 -6.75
CA TYR A 63 3.47 -16.10 -7.87
C TYR A 63 2.31 -17.00 -7.40
N SER A 64 2.58 -17.89 -6.44
CA SER A 64 1.56 -18.75 -5.84
C SER A 64 0.45 -17.99 -5.13
N GLN A 65 0.73 -16.84 -4.50
CA GLN A 65 -0.31 -16.02 -3.89
C GLN A 65 -1.28 -15.45 -4.94
N PHE A 66 -0.80 -15.02 -6.11
CA PHE A 66 -1.71 -14.62 -7.18
C PHE A 66 -2.59 -15.78 -7.67
N MET A 67 -2.06 -17.00 -7.70
CA MET A 67 -2.76 -18.18 -8.23
C MET A 67 -3.74 -18.79 -7.22
N GLU A 68 -3.34 -18.89 -5.96
CA GLU A 68 -4.02 -19.71 -4.94
C GLU A 68 -4.44 -18.90 -3.70
N GLY A 69 -3.98 -17.66 -3.60
CA GLY A 69 -4.21 -16.77 -2.47
C GLY A 69 -3.33 -17.04 -1.26
N ILE A 70 -3.67 -16.37 -0.16
CA ILE A 70 -2.97 -16.53 1.11
C ILE A 70 -3.71 -17.53 2.01
N LYS A 71 -2.94 -18.49 2.55
CA LYS A 71 -3.36 -19.38 3.64
C LYS A 71 -2.58 -19.02 4.90
N ARG A 72 -3.27 -19.00 6.04
CA ARG A 72 -2.62 -18.88 7.35
C ARG A 72 -2.03 -20.22 7.77
N PHE A 73 -1.20 -20.19 8.80
CA PHE A 73 -0.59 -21.38 9.38
C PHE A 73 -1.63 -22.38 9.93
N ASP A 74 -2.75 -21.88 10.46
CA ASP A 74 -3.88 -22.71 10.94
C ASP A 74 -4.71 -23.34 9.79
N GLY A 75 -4.32 -23.13 8.54
CA GLY A 75 -5.01 -23.62 7.36
C GLY A 75 -6.18 -22.76 6.90
N SER A 76 -6.54 -21.70 7.63
CA SER A 76 -7.61 -20.80 7.23
C SER A 76 -7.22 -19.99 5.98
N GLN A 77 -8.16 -19.85 5.05
CA GLN A 77 -7.97 -19.09 3.82
C GLN A 77 -8.20 -17.59 4.09
N VAL A 78 -7.24 -16.74 3.71
CA VAL A 78 -7.36 -15.28 3.83
C VAL A 78 -7.98 -14.67 2.57
N ASP A 79 -7.54 -15.11 1.40
CA ASP A 79 -8.06 -14.72 0.09
C ASP A 79 -7.84 -15.86 -0.91
N ARG A 80 -8.44 -15.82 -2.10
CA ARG A 80 -8.36 -16.92 -3.10
C ARG A 80 -7.48 -16.59 -4.31
N GLY A 81 -6.58 -15.62 -4.19
CA GLY A 81 -5.78 -15.15 -5.31
C GLY A 81 -6.55 -14.23 -6.27
N ALA A 82 -5.97 -13.98 -7.44
CA ALA A 82 -6.52 -13.09 -8.46
C ALA A 82 -7.54 -13.78 -9.39
N GLY A 83 -7.65 -15.11 -9.37
CA GLY A 83 -8.63 -15.84 -10.18
C GLY A 83 -8.37 -15.73 -11.69
N VAL A 84 -7.11 -15.90 -12.10
CA VAL A 84 -6.64 -15.90 -13.49
C VAL A 84 -5.77 -17.14 -13.75
N SER A 85 -5.60 -17.50 -15.03
CA SER A 85 -4.66 -18.57 -15.41
C SER A 85 -3.21 -18.14 -15.23
N GLU A 86 -2.29 -19.09 -15.13
CA GLU A 86 -0.84 -18.84 -15.03
C GLU A 86 -0.33 -17.99 -16.23
N ARG A 87 -0.72 -18.38 -17.45
CA ARG A 87 -0.36 -17.64 -18.67
C ARG A 87 -0.93 -16.22 -18.66
N SER A 88 -2.19 -16.07 -18.22
CA SER A 88 -2.84 -14.77 -18.10
C SER A 88 -2.15 -13.89 -17.06
N LEU A 89 -1.75 -14.44 -15.92
CA LEU A 89 -1.04 -13.72 -14.86
C LEU A 89 0.32 -13.22 -15.37
N ALA A 90 1.11 -14.08 -16.01
CA ALA A 90 2.40 -13.68 -16.55
C ALA A 90 2.26 -12.55 -17.59
N THR A 91 1.26 -12.66 -18.47
CA THR A 91 0.98 -11.65 -19.50
C THR A 91 0.48 -10.34 -18.89
N ALA A 92 -0.44 -10.41 -17.93
CA ALA A 92 -0.98 -9.26 -17.22
C ALA A 92 0.11 -8.51 -16.45
N LEU A 93 0.92 -9.19 -15.65
CA LEU A 93 2.02 -8.56 -14.91
C LEU A 93 3.02 -7.88 -15.84
N LYS A 94 3.36 -8.52 -16.96
CA LYS A 94 4.23 -7.91 -17.99
C LYS A 94 3.60 -6.63 -18.55
N SER A 95 2.33 -6.68 -18.94
CA SER A 95 1.62 -5.53 -19.51
C SER A 95 1.48 -4.38 -18.50
N LEU A 96 1.10 -4.66 -17.25
CA LEU A 96 0.95 -3.65 -16.20
C LEU A 96 2.28 -2.91 -15.90
N VAL A 97 3.41 -3.63 -15.94
CA VAL A 97 4.75 -3.01 -15.84
C VAL A 97 5.05 -2.16 -17.08
N GLN A 98 4.82 -2.69 -18.28
CA GLN A 98 5.08 -1.97 -19.54
C GLN A 98 4.24 -0.69 -19.68
N ARG A 99 3.01 -0.70 -19.19
CA ARG A 99 2.10 0.45 -19.15
C ARG A 99 2.43 1.43 -18.02
N GLY A 100 3.38 1.08 -17.15
CA GLY A 100 3.82 1.91 -16.04
C GLY A 100 2.81 2.06 -14.92
N PHE A 101 1.87 1.11 -14.74
CA PHE A 101 0.94 1.15 -13.60
C PHE A 101 1.60 0.65 -12.31
N ILE A 102 2.56 -0.25 -12.46
CA ILE A 102 3.33 -0.83 -11.35
C ILE A 102 4.81 -0.92 -11.69
N PHE A 103 5.65 -0.94 -10.67
CA PHE A 103 7.03 -1.39 -10.74
C PHE A 103 7.15 -2.79 -10.12
N LYS A 104 7.98 -3.64 -10.73
CA LYS A 104 8.26 -4.99 -10.23
C LYS A 104 9.74 -5.11 -9.86
N HIS A 105 10.01 -5.40 -8.59
CA HIS A 105 11.36 -5.61 -8.07
C HIS A 105 11.55 -7.08 -7.74
N LEU A 106 12.52 -7.74 -8.38
CA LEU A 106 12.84 -9.14 -8.08
C LEU A 106 13.54 -9.23 -6.72
N MET A 107 13.04 -10.07 -5.81
CA MET A 107 13.81 -10.44 -4.62
C MET A 107 14.59 -11.73 -4.87
N ASN A 108 15.89 -11.69 -4.60
CA ASN A 108 16.69 -12.90 -4.51
C ASN A 108 16.53 -13.47 -3.11
N LYS A 109 16.02 -14.70 -2.98
CA LYS A 109 16.17 -15.43 -1.72
C LYS A 109 17.63 -15.83 -1.55
N ALA A 110 18.10 -15.89 -0.29
CA ALA A 110 19.46 -16.32 0.05
C ALA A 110 19.80 -17.75 -0.44
N ASN A 111 18.79 -18.58 -0.72
CA ASN A 111 18.92 -19.94 -1.23
C ASN A 111 18.78 -20.06 -2.76
N GLY A 112 18.73 -18.95 -3.51
CA GLY A 112 18.61 -18.95 -4.97
C GLY A 112 17.21 -19.23 -5.52
N ALA A 113 16.22 -19.54 -4.68
CA ALA A 113 14.84 -19.73 -5.11
C ALA A 113 14.18 -18.37 -5.41
N LYS A 114 13.89 -18.10 -6.69
CA LYS A 114 13.15 -16.93 -7.13
C LYS A 114 11.67 -17.22 -7.03
N ASP A 115 10.96 -16.54 -6.13
CA ASP A 115 9.50 -16.66 -6.14
C ASP A 115 8.72 -15.48 -5.58
N THR A 116 9.41 -14.53 -4.95
CA THR A 116 8.76 -13.36 -4.36
C THR A 116 9.28 -12.13 -5.06
N SER A 117 8.37 -11.39 -5.70
CA SER A 117 8.66 -10.06 -6.24
C SER A 117 7.95 -9.03 -5.38
N ILE A 118 8.58 -7.87 -5.21
CA ILE A 118 7.88 -6.70 -4.66
C ILE A 118 7.19 -6.00 -5.82
N TYR A 119 5.89 -5.79 -5.68
CA TYR A 119 5.08 -5.01 -6.58
C TYR A 119 4.79 -3.67 -5.93
N GLU A 120 5.18 -2.60 -6.60
CA GLU A 120 5.04 -1.23 -6.16
C GLU A 120 4.09 -0.48 -7.09
N LEU A 121 3.17 0.29 -6.53
CA LEU A 121 2.26 1.14 -7.30
C LEU A 121 3.01 2.34 -7.87
N ASN A 122 2.78 2.66 -9.13
CA ASN A 122 3.31 3.89 -9.71
C ASN A 122 2.47 5.11 -9.27
N ILE A 123 2.87 5.74 -8.17
CA ILE A 123 2.17 6.91 -7.61
C ILE A 123 2.72 8.22 -8.17
N LYS A 124 4.03 8.30 -8.42
CA LYS A 124 4.73 9.57 -8.75
C LYS A 124 5.38 9.60 -10.14
N GLY A 125 5.21 8.54 -10.93
CA GLY A 125 5.89 8.37 -12.22
C GLY A 125 7.26 7.69 -12.11
N TYR A 126 7.73 7.36 -10.90
CA TYR A 126 9.03 6.74 -10.64
C TYR A 126 8.96 5.80 -9.42
N PRO A 127 9.81 4.76 -9.36
CA PRO A 127 9.86 3.86 -8.21
C PRO A 127 10.43 4.55 -6.98
N LEU A 128 9.78 4.38 -5.84
CA LEU A 128 10.25 4.82 -4.53
C LEU A 128 11.24 3.81 -3.94
N ILE A 129 11.12 2.53 -4.29
CA ILE A 129 12.08 1.50 -3.91
C ILE A 129 13.24 1.52 -4.90
N HIS A 130 14.39 2.01 -4.46
CA HIS A 130 15.64 1.92 -5.21
C HIS A 130 16.28 0.56 -4.98
N THR A 131 16.12 -0.35 -5.94
CA THR A 131 16.95 -1.55 -5.98
C THR A 131 18.28 -1.21 -6.67
N PRO A 132 19.45 -1.57 -6.09
CA PRO A 132 20.71 -1.45 -6.80
C PRO A 132 20.70 -2.46 -7.94
N THR A 133 20.28 -2.03 -9.13
CA THR A 133 20.26 -2.87 -10.31
C THR A 133 21.68 -2.87 -10.88
N ALA A 134 22.31 -4.04 -10.92
CA ALA A 134 23.54 -4.24 -11.66
C ALA A 134 23.32 -3.87 -13.14
N ASN A 135 24.16 -2.97 -13.64
CA ASN A 135 24.40 -2.62 -15.04
C ASN A 135 23.25 -1.96 -15.83
N PHE A 136 23.13 -0.63 -15.71
CA PHE A 136 22.68 0.20 -16.82
C PHE A 136 23.92 0.75 -17.54
N ALA A 137 24.32 0.07 -18.61
CA ALA A 137 25.22 0.61 -19.61
C ALA A 137 24.37 1.26 -20.70
N ASP A 138 24.03 2.54 -20.54
CA ASP A 138 24.02 3.47 -21.67
C ASP A 138 24.06 4.92 -21.19
N GLY A 139 24.83 5.74 -21.88
CA GLY A 139 25.32 7.04 -21.44
C GLY A 139 24.26 8.12 -21.33
N GLY A 140 24.10 8.67 -20.12
CA GLY A 140 23.41 9.92 -19.86
C GLY A 140 23.91 10.52 -18.56
N THR A 141 24.87 11.41 -18.62
CA THR A 141 25.48 12.08 -17.47
C THR A 141 24.49 13.08 -16.85
N ALA A 142 23.75 12.63 -15.84
CA ALA A 142 23.21 13.53 -14.81
C ALA A 142 23.96 13.27 -13.51
N ASN A 143 24.90 14.16 -13.20
CA ASN A 143 25.59 14.19 -11.91
C ASN A 143 24.57 14.43 -10.80
N PHE A 144 24.18 13.36 -10.09
CA PHE A 144 23.56 13.45 -8.77
C PHE A 144 24.50 12.79 -7.77
N ALA A 145 25.65 13.44 -7.55
CA ALA A 145 26.31 13.35 -6.27
C ALA A 145 25.43 14.09 -5.24
N ASP A 146 25.27 13.48 -4.07
CA ASP A 146 24.58 13.97 -2.87
C ASP A 146 23.05 13.73 -2.78
N THR A 147 22.65 12.50 -2.42
CA THR A 147 21.58 12.29 -1.40
C THR A 147 21.78 10.94 -0.70
N PRO A 148 21.60 10.85 0.63
CA PRO A 148 22.23 9.82 1.46
C PRO A 148 21.45 8.51 1.51
N THR A 149 22.20 7.41 1.52
CA THR A 149 21.76 6.08 1.93
C THR A 149 21.24 6.12 3.37
N ALA A 150 19.94 6.36 3.54
CA ALA A 150 19.32 6.35 4.86
C ALA A 150 19.18 4.89 5.33
N LYS A 151 20.16 4.47 6.13
CA LYS A 151 20.06 3.30 7.01
C LYS A 151 18.81 3.47 7.86
N TYR A 152 17.89 2.51 7.79
CA TYR A 152 16.83 2.39 8.78
C TYR A 152 17.44 1.81 10.05
N THR A 153 18.06 2.69 10.84
CA THR A 153 18.47 2.41 12.22
C THR A 153 17.77 3.40 13.13
N ASP A 154 17.02 2.80 14.04
CA ASP A 154 16.35 3.36 15.20
C ASP A 154 17.24 4.36 15.98
N THR A 155 16.90 5.65 16.01
CA THR A 155 17.23 6.58 17.11
C THR A 155 16.40 7.87 17.00
N LYS A 156 15.34 8.03 17.79
CA LYS A 156 14.83 9.36 18.20
C LYS A 156 14.59 9.44 19.70
N GLU A 157 15.63 9.17 20.46
CA GLU A 157 15.88 9.86 21.72
C GLU A 157 16.80 11.06 21.41
N LYS A 158 16.33 12.30 21.67
CA LYS A 158 17.06 13.62 21.66
C LYS A 158 16.45 14.79 20.86
N GLN A 159 15.24 14.69 20.31
CA GLN A 159 14.52 15.90 19.81
C GLN A 159 13.43 16.44 20.76
N ASN A 160 13.17 15.78 21.89
CA ASN A 160 12.08 16.17 22.80
C ASN A 160 12.46 17.23 23.87
N LYS A 161 13.64 17.86 23.81
CA LYS A 161 14.08 18.86 24.82
C LYS A 161 14.03 20.34 24.39
N LYS A 162 13.87 20.68 23.11
CA LYS A 162 13.80 22.10 22.67
C LYS A 162 12.39 22.64 22.40
N VAL A 163 11.39 21.78 22.21
CA VAL A 163 10.00 22.21 21.96
C VAL A 163 9.19 22.39 23.25
N ASN A 164 9.65 21.81 24.37
CA ASN A 164 8.91 21.89 25.64
C ASN A 164 9.13 23.18 26.43
N THR A 165 10.14 24.00 26.12
CA THR A 165 10.41 25.25 26.86
C THR A 165 9.66 26.47 26.31
N SER A 166 9.10 26.40 25.09
CA SER A 166 8.35 27.52 24.48
C SER A 166 6.82 27.41 24.63
N ARG A 167 6.28 26.23 24.99
CA ARG A 167 4.83 26.05 25.24
C ARG A 167 4.41 26.31 26.69
N GLN A 168 5.31 26.18 27.66
CA GLN A 168 4.97 26.43 29.07
C GLN A 168 4.80 27.92 29.45
N ASN A 169 5.23 28.88 28.61
CA ASN A 169 5.13 30.31 28.93
C ASN A 169 3.95 31.03 28.27
N LYS A 170 3.14 30.36 27.45
CA LYS A 170 1.91 30.93 26.86
C LYS A 170 0.64 30.62 27.65
N ASN A 171 0.67 29.65 28.57
CA ASN A 171 -0.55 29.18 29.25
C ASN A 171 -0.70 29.66 30.70
N LYS A 172 -0.05 30.76 31.08
CA LYS A 172 -0.23 31.42 32.39
C LYS A 172 -1.04 32.72 32.36
N ASN A 173 -1.51 33.18 31.18
CA ASN A 173 -2.17 34.51 31.05
C ASN A 173 -3.45 34.54 30.21
N ALA A 174 -4.22 33.44 30.14
CA ALA A 174 -5.58 33.49 29.57
C ALA A 174 -6.55 32.80 30.54
N GLY A 175 -6.90 33.54 31.59
CA GLY A 175 -7.90 33.14 32.57
C GLY A 175 -9.34 33.24 32.03
N ALA A 176 -10.16 32.31 32.53
CA ALA A 176 -11.57 32.45 32.85
C ALA A 176 -12.52 33.03 31.79
N VAL A 177 -13.24 32.17 31.07
CA VAL A 177 -14.66 32.43 30.77
C VAL A 177 -15.48 31.14 30.89
N ASP A 178 -16.58 31.28 31.64
CA ASP A 178 -17.53 30.34 32.21
C ASP A 178 -18.39 29.61 31.15
N TRP A 179 -18.58 28.29 31.28
CA TRP A 179 -19.34 27.44 30.33
C TRP A 179 -20.77 27.13 30.80
N ALA A 180 -21.24 27.74 31.89
CA ALA A 180 -22.61 27.60 32.36
C ALA A 180 -23.53 28.68 31.76
N LYS A 181 -24.16 28.40 30.60
CA LYS A 181 -25.46 28.93 30.13
C LYS A 181 -25.66 28.60 28.65
N ARG A 182 -26.28 27.45 28.35
CA ARG A 182 -26.97 27.18 27.07
C ARG A 182 -27.71 25.85 27.16
N ASN A 183 -28.79 25.84 27.94
CA ASN A 183 -29.90 24.91 27.79
C ASN A 183 -31.13 25.75 28.15
N ASP A 184 -31.84 26.23 27.12
CA ASP A 184 -33.23 26.71 27.16
C ASP A 184 -33.55 27.39 25.81
N LYS A 185 -34.06 26.59 24.86
CA LYS A 185 -35.04 26.99 23.82
C LYS A 185 -35.12 25.92 22.73
N TRP A 186 -36.10 25.03 22.87
CA TRP A 186 -36.85 24.49 21.72
C TRP A 186 -38.26 24.19 22.22
N GLY A 187 -39.20 25.05 21.84
CA GLY A 187 -40.64 24.89 21.98
C GLY A 187 -41.30 25.58 20.79
N GLU A 188 -42.34 24.89 20.25
CA GLU A 188 -43.33 25.29 19.22
C GLU A 188 -42.75 25.32 17.79
N ASP A 189 -43.31 24.63 16.79
CA ASP A 189 -44.70 24.23 16.48
C ASP A 189 -44.89 22.73 16.16
#